data_AF-A0A819BD59-F1
#
_entry.id   AF-A0A819BD59-F1
#
_cell.length_a   1.000
_cell.length_b   1.000
_cell.length_c   1.000
_cell.angle_alpha   90.00
_cell.angle_beta   90.00
_cell.angle_gamma   90.00
#
_symmetry.space_group_name_H-M   'P 1'
#
loop_
_entity.id
_entity.type
_entity.pdbx_description
1 polymer ?
#
loop_
_entity_poly.entity_id
_entity_poly.type
_entity_poly.pdbx_seq_one_letter_code
_entity_poly.pdbx_strand_id
1 'polypeptide(L)'
;MIDLLEQERPVWLPGHAQGYHAFTYGWLAGELIRRVDPQRRTIGEFIREEIADRLQTEFYIGLPQEFEQRVSPLIFTDIERIMNRSMLALYEFFNEARAHQAEIPAGNGITNARSLARIFASLIGNIDDREDSRLLQPEILQRATTLNTLPNEIDIIMKIPFHFGMGFMLYEQDFSMFGPKSFGHTGKSDL
;
A
#
# COMPACT_ATOMS: atom_id res chain seq x y z
N MET A 1 -12.17 13.02 -4.61
CA MET A 1 -11.67 11.89 -5.44
C MET A 1 -12.66 10.74 -5.47
N ILE A 2 -13.12 10.25 -4.32
CA ILE A 2 -14.01 9.07 -4.28
C ILE A 2 -15.32 9.26 -5.06
N ASP A 3 -15.94 10.43 -4.99
CA ASP A 3 -17.18 10.74 -5.73
C ASP A 3 -17.00 10.65 -7.25
N LEU A 4 -15.79 10.92 -7.76
CA LEU A 4 -15.46 10.76 -9.18
C LEU A 4 -15.35 9.28 -9.52
N LEU A 5 -14.65 8.49 -8.70
CA LEU A 5 -14.49 7.04 -8.92
C LEU A 5 -15.82 6.30 -8.87
N GLU A 6 -16.77 6.73 -8.03
CA GLU A 6 -18.11 6.14 -7.94
C GLU A 6 -18.94 6.35 -9.22
N GLN A 7 -18.68 7.45 -9.95
CA GLN A 7 -19.37 7.79 -11.19
C GLN A 7 -18.69 7.23 -12.44
N GLU A 8 -17.45 6.76 -12.31
CA GLU A 8 -16.69 6.21 -13.42
C GLU A 8 -17.24 4.87 -13.89
N ARG A 9 -17.25 4.69 -15.21
CA ARG A 9 -17.55 3.38 -15.80
C ARG A 9 -16.27 2.56 -15.80
N PRO A 10 -16.28 1.31 -15.32
CA PRO A 10 -15.14 0.42 -15.46
C PRO A 10 -14.66 0.36 -16.90
N VAL A 11 -13.36 0.50 -17.11
CA VAL A 11 -12.73 0.46 -18.45
C VAL A 11 -12.94 -0.90 -19.12
N TRP A 12 -13.13 -1.96 -18.32
CA TRP A 12 -13.54 -3.30 -18.73
C TRP A 12 -14.55 -3.88 -17.73
N LEU A 13 -15.27 -4.92 -18.13
CA LEU A 13 -16.24 -5.59 -17.26
C LEU A 13 -15.51 -6.25 -16.06
N PRO A 14 -15.93 -6.03 -14.81
CA PRO A 14 -15.29 -6.67 -13.65
C PRO A 14 -15.18 -8.18 -13.79
N GLY A 15 -14.05 -8.73 -13.34
CA GLY A 15 -13.72 -10.16 -13.47
C GLY A 15 -13.21 -10.61 -14.84
N HIS A 16 -13.12 -9.72 -15.84
CA HIS A 16 -12.60 -10.08 -17.19
C HIS A 16 -11.12 -9.78 -17.38
N ALA A 17 -10.61 -8.78 -16.66
CA ALA A 17 -9.20 -8.42 -16.67
C ALA A 17 -8.81 -7.81 -15.32
N GLN A 18 -7.52 -7.85 -14.99
CA GLN A 18 -6.88 -7.07 -13.94
C GLN A 18 -6.03 -5.96 -14.53
N GLY A 19 -5.98 -4.84 -13.83
CA GLY A 19 -5.08 -3.74 -14.13
C GLY A 19 -4.66 -3.04 -12.85
N TYR A 20 -3.37 -2.76 -12.70
CA TYR A 20 -2.85 -2.17 -11.48
C TYR A 20 -3.39 -0.75 -11.26
N HIS A 21 -4.22 -0.59 -10.23
CA HIS A 21 -4.82 0.66 -9.81
C HIS A 21 -3.84 1.50 -8.97
N ALA A 22 -2.75 1.97 -9.59
CA ALA A 22 -1.60 2.60 -8.92
C ALA A 22 -1.94 3.67 -7.87
N PHE A 23 -3.00 4.46 -8.09
CA PHE A 23 -3.49 5.43 -7.11
C PHE A 23 -4.89 5.11 -6.59
N THR A 24 -5.80 4.72 -7.50
CA THR A 24 -7.22 4.62 -7.17
C THR A 24 -7.53 3.51 -6.18
N TYR A 25 -6.68 2.47 -6.10
CA TYR A 25 -6.84 1.40 -5.12
C TYR A 25 -6.90 1.94 -3.69
N GLY A 26 -6.02 2.89 -3.36
CA GLY A 26 -5.91 3.45 -2.02
C GLY A 26 -7.18 4.19 -1.58
N TRP A 27 -7.80 4.95 -2.47
CA TRP A 27 -9.07 5.62 -2.15
C TRP A 27 -10.26 4.65 -2.11
N LEU A 28 -10.30 3.62 -2.95
CA LEU A 28 -11.34 2.59 -2.89
C LEU A 28 -11.28 1.80 -1.57
N ALA A 29 -10.08 1.33 -1.19
CA ALA A 29 -9.87 0.62 0.07
C ALA A 29 -10.09 1.54 1.29
N GLY A 30 -9.59 2.77 1.24
CA GLY A 30 -9.78 3.77 2.29
C GLY A 30 -11.24 4.13 2.51
N GLU A 31 -12.02 4.28 1.43
CA GLU A 31 -13.46 4.55 1.52
C GLU A 31 -14.22 3.36 2.11
N LEU A 32 -13.87 2.13 1.73
CA LEU A 32 -14.45 0.93 2.32
C LEU A 32 -14.23 0.93 3.83
N ILE A 33 -12.99 1.15 4.28
CA ILE A 33 -12.63 1.25 5.70
C ILE A 33 -13.44 2.34 6.39
N ARG A 34 -13.48 3.56 5.84
CA ARG A 34 -14.24 4.68 6.40
C ARG A 34 -15.76 4.40 6.51
N ARG A 35 -16.32 3.61 5.58
CA ARG A 35 -17.75 3.24 5.61
C ARG A 35 -18.08 2.15 6.62
N VAL A 36 -17.15 1.23 6.89
CA VAL A 36 -17.36 0.12 7.84
C VAL A 36 -16.87 0.42 9.26
N ASP A 37 -15.92 1.33 9.41
CA ASP A 37 -15.44 1.79 10.71
C ASP A 37 -16.56 2.54 11.46
N PRO A 38 -16.94 2.12 12.68
CA PRO A 38 -17.99 2.78 13.44
C PRO A 38 -17.72 4.26 13.72
N GLN A 39 -16.43 4.63 13.85
CA GLN A 39 -16.00 6.01 14.08
C GLN A 39 -15.90 6.82 12.78
N ARG A 40 -16.03 6.17 11.61
CA ARG A 40 -15.86 6.74 10.28
C ARG A 40 -14.55 7.50 10.10
N ARG A 41 -13.50 7.03 10.76
CA ARG A 41 -12.15 7.60 10.70
C ARG A 41 -11.63 7.60 9.28
N THR A 42 -10.76 8.55 8.98
CA THR A 42 -9.98 8.50 7.75
C THR A 42 -9.06 7.29 7.74
N ILE A 43 -8.50 6.95 6.58
CA ILE A 43 -7.58 5.81 6.49
C ILE A 43 -6.26 6.10 7.23
N GLY A 44 -5.80 7.35 7.23
CA GLY A 44 -4.66 7.77 8.04
C GLY A 44 -4.90 7.59 9.53
N GLU A 45 -6.04 8.05 10.03
CA GLU A 45 -6.45 7.87 11.42
C GLU A 45 -6.59 6.40 11.82
N PHE A 46 -7.26 5.60 10.98
CA PHE A 46 -7.44 4.17 11.23
C PHE A 46 -6.10 3.43 11.30
N ILE A 47 -5.20 3.66 10.33
CA ILE A 47 -3.87 3.03 10.34
C ILE A 47 -3.06 3.48 11.55
N ARG A 48 -3.09 4.76 11.90
CA ARG A 48 -2.39 5.26 13.08
C ARG A 48 -2.86 4.54 14.34
N GLU A 49 -4.16 4.50 14.59
CA GLU A 49 -4.71 4.00 15.85
C GLU A 49 -4.75 2.46 15.94
N GLU A 50 -5.19 1.78 14.88
CA GLU A 50 -5.41 0.33 14.91
C GLU A 50 -4.14 -0.48 14.61
N ILE A 51 -3.16 0.14 13.94
CA ILE A 51 -1.92 -0.51 13.50
C ILE A 51 -0.70 0.13 14.15
N ALA A 52 -0.43 1.41 13.87
CA ALA A 52 0.84 2.03 14.23
C ALA A 52 1.02 2.15 15.76
N ASP A 53 0.03 2.75 16.44
CA ASP A 53 0.04 2.95 17.89
C ASP A 53 0.03 1.61 18.63
N ARG A 54 -0.79 0.66 18.17
CA ARG A 54 -0.89 -0.70 18.73
C ARG A 54 0.45 -1.45 18.67
N LEU A 55 1.15 -1.34 17.56
CA LEU A 55 2.44 -2.01 17.33
C LEU A 55 3.65 -1.18 17.76
N GLN A 56 3.45 0.07 18.18
CA GLN A 56 4.51 1.03 18.47
C GLN A 56 5.45 1.21 17.26
N THR A 57 4.84 1.42 16.10
CA THR A 57 5.53 1.63 14.83
C THR A 57 5.26 3.01 14.26
N GLU A 58 6.10 3.44 13.32
CA GLU A 58 5.95 4.71 12.63
C GLU A 58 5.49 4.43 11.21
N PHE A 59 4.19 4.57 10.95
CA PHE A 59 3.62 4.46 9.62
C PHE A 59 2.52 5.49 9.47
N TYR A 60 2.69 6.41 8.53
CA TYR A 60 1.82 7.57 8.38
C TYR A 60 1.24 7.61 6.97
N ILE A 61 -0.07 7.79 6.88
CA ILE A 61 -0.76 8.31 5.69
C ILE A 61 -1.39 9.61 6.18
N GLY A 62 -0.87 10.75 5.73
CA GLY A 62 -1.07 12.04 6.41
C GLY A 62 -0.09 12.21 7.58
N LEU A 63 1.15 12.59 7.28
CA LEU A 63 2.20 12.81 8.26
C LEU A 63 1.88 14.04 9.13
N PRO A 64 1.91 13.93 10.48
CA PRO A 64 1.82 15.08 11.37
C PRO A 64 2.97 16.07 11.14
N GLN A 65 2.66 17.37 11.17
CA GLN A 65 3.60 18.44 10.85
C GLN A 65 4.86 18.42 11.73
N GLU A 66 4.74 17.99 12.99
CA GLU A 66 5.84 17.88 13.94
C GLU A 66 6.92 16.87 13.51
N PHE A 67 6.61 15.93 12.61
CA PHE A 67 7.54 14.93 12.11
C PHE A 67 8.14 15.27 10.74
N GLU A 68 7.74 16.39 10.12
CA GLU A 68 8.21 16.80 8.79
C GLU A 68 9.73 16.83 8.68
N GLN A 69 10.42 17.32 9.73
CA GLN A 69 11.88 17.44 9.75
C GLN A 69 12.61 16.08 9.76
N ARG A 70 11.89 14.97 9.95
CA ARG A 70 12.44 13.61 9.98
C ARG A 70 12.33 12.90 8.64
N VAL A 71 11.61 13.48 7.67
CA VAL A 71 11.42 12.86 6.36
C VAL A 71 12.71 13.01 5.55
N SER A 72 13.23 11.88 5.07
CA SER A 72 14.32 11.88 4.10
C SER A 72 13.75 12.23 2.72
N PRO A 73 14.32 13.18 1.98
CA PRO A 73 13.88 13.45 0.62
C PRO A 73 14.17 12.23 -0.28
N LEU A 74 13.32 12.03 -1.27
CA LEU A 74 13.58 11.18 -2.43
C LEU A 74 14.72 11.82 -3.25
N ILE A 75 15.72 11.01 -3.61
CA ILE A 75 16.92 11.46 -4.32
C ILE A 75 16.92 10.84 -5.72
N PHE A 76 16.70 11.67 -6.73
CA PHE A 76 16.63 11.17 -8.09
C PHE A 76 18.01 10.92 -8.71
N THR A 77 18.13 9.80 -9.40
CA THR A 77 19.27 9.49 -10.28
C THR A 77 19.12 10.20 -11.62
N ASP A 78 20.20 10.28 -12.40
CA ASP A 78 20.15 10.89 -13.74
C ASP A 78 19.21 10.14 -14.72
N ILE A 79 18.94 8.84 -14.45
CA ILE A 79 17.99 8.01 -15.21
C ILE A 79 16.53 8.45 -14.93
N GLU A 80 16.26 9.03 -13.78
CA GLU A 80 14.92 9.52 -13.45
C GLU A 80 14.64 10.88 -14.09
N ARG A 81 15.68 11.67 -14.37
CA ARG A 81 15.57 12.95 -15.08
C ARG A 81 15.19 12.81 -16.57
N ILE A 82 15.29 11.61 -17.14
CA ILE A 82 14.80 11.30 -18.48
C ILE A 82 13.35 10.76 -18.48
N MET A 83 12.70 10.63 -17.32
CA MET A 83 11.27 10.32 -17.25
C MET A 83 10.45 11.45 -17.89
N ASN A 84 9.23 11.11 -18.33
CA ASN A 84 8.31 12.13 -18.82
C ASN A 84 8.01 13.18 -17.72
N ARG A 85 7.66 14.39 -18.16
CA ARG A 85 7.46 15.54 -17.27
C ARG A 85 6.43 15.30 -16.16
N SER A 86 5.43 14.46 -16.42
CA SER A 86 4.37 14.15 -15.46
C SER A 86 4.88 13.30 -14.29
N MET A 87 5.73 12.31 -14.56
CA MET A 87 6.36 11.51 -13.52
C MET A 87 7.29 12.37 -12.67
N LEU A 88 8.14 13.19 -13.29
CA LEU A 88 9.02 14.12 -12.56
C LEU A 88 8.24 15.05 -11.62
N ALA A 89 7.15 15.65 -12.10
CA ALA A 89 6.32 16.52 -11.27
C ALA A 89 5.67 15.77 -10.08
N LEU A 90 5.28 14.51 -10.27
CA LEU A 90 4.74 13.67 -9.21
C LEU A 90 5.80 13.36 -8.14
N TYR A 91 7.03 13.06 -8.58
CA TYR A 91 8.16 12.81 -7.70
C TYR A 91 8.58 14.04 -6.91
N GLU A 92 8.69 15.19 -7.57
CA GLU A 92 8.93 16.49 -6.93
C GLU A 92 7.82 16.80 -5.91
N PHE A 93 6.56 16.54 -6.28
CA PHE A 93 5.42 16.70 -5.37
C PHE A 93 5.58 15.85 -4.11
N PHE A 94 6.01 14.58 -4.22
CA PHE A 94 6.22 13.72 -3.06
C PHE A 94 7.40 14.12 -2.15
N ASN A 95 8.21 15.11 -2.53
CA ASN A 95 9.19 15.74 -1.64
C ASN A 95 8.64 16.99 -0.92
N GLU A 96 7.41 17.41 -1.21
CA GLU A 96 6.79 18.58 -0.60
C GLU A 96 6.04 18.21 0.70
N ALA A 97 6.17 19.05 1.73
CA ALA A 97 5.47 18.88 3.00
C ALA A 97 3.94 18.71 2.85
N ARG A 98 3.33 19.41 1.88
CA ARG A 98 1.89 19.27 1.60
C ARG A 98 1.52 17.89 1.06
N ALA A 99 2.44 17.20 0.38
CA ALA A 99 2.21 15.83 -0.06
C ALA A 99 2.36 14.86 1.10
N HIS A 100 3.33 15.08 2.00
CA HIS A 100 3.49 14.26 3.21
C HIS A 100 2.25 14.32 4.12
N GLN A 101 1.68 15.52 4.28
CA GLN A 101 0.52 15.77 5.14
C GLN A 101 -0.82 15.34 4.51
N ALA A 102 -0.88 15.11 3.20
CA ALA A 102 -2.09 14.64 2.54
C ALA A 102 -2.36 13.15 2.84
N GLU A 103 -3.59 12.69 2.64
CA GLU A 103 -3.92 11.26 2.64
C GLU A 103 -4.06 10.74 1.20
N ILE A 104 -2.99 10.14 0.67
CA ILE A 104 -2.94 9.51 -0.66
C ILE A 104 -2.59 8.04 -0.47
N PRO A 105 -3.56 7.17 -0.12
CA PRO A 105 -3.26 5.92 0.59
C PRO A 105 -2.46 4.89 -0.22
N ALA A 106 -2.45 5.01 -1.54
CA ALA A 106 -1.66 4.17 -2.43
C ALA A 106 -0.30 4.77 -2.82
N GLY A 107 -0.02 6.03 -2.46
CA GLY A 107 1.11 6.77 -3.05
C GLY A 107 2.05 7.47 -2.06
N ASN A 108 1.58 7.90 -0.88
CA ASN A 108 2.36 8.79 -0.02
C ASN A 108 2.57 8.31 1.42
N GLY A 109 2.42 7.00 1.67
CA GLY A 109 2.70 6.44 2.99
C GLY A 109 4.17 6.65 3.38
N ILE A 110 4.44 7.20 4.57
CA ILE A 110 5.78 7.44 5.10
C ILE A 110 6.03 6.51 6.29
N THR A 111 7.11 5.72 6.21
CA THR A 111 7.51 4.79 7.27
C THR A 111 9.03 4.57 7.22
N ASN A 112 9.54 3.70 8.09
CA ASN A 112 10.92 3.23 8.07
C ASN A 112 10.96 1.70 8.04
N ALA A 113 12.12 1.15 7.65
CA ALA A 113 12.29 -0.30 7.48
C ALA A 113 11.96 -1.11 8.73
N ARG A 114 12.32 -0.61 9.92
CA ARG A 114 12.04 -1.28 11.20
C ARG A 114 10.53 -1.38 11.46
N SER A 115 9.82 -0.27 11.26
CA SER A 115 8.38 -0.18 11.45
C SER A 115 7.63 -1.07 10.47
N LEU A 116 8.01 -1.04 9.19
CA LEU A 116 7.40 -1.88 8.17
C LEU A 116 7.63 -3.37 8.42
N ALA A 117 8.86 -3.76 8.76
CA ALA A 117 9.18 -5.16 9.10
C ALA A 117 8.35 -5.65 10.29
N ARG A 118 8.16 -4.79 11.29
CA ARG A 118 7.38 -5.09 12.49
C ARG A 118 5.88 -5.23 12.20
N ILE A 119 5.33 -4.37 11.32
CA ILE A 119 3.96 -4.50 10.81
C ILE A 119 3.79 -5.86 10.10
N PHE A 120 4.68 -6.21 9.17
CA PHE A 120 4.58 -7.52 8.49
C PHE A 120 4.75 -8.71 9.43
N ALA A 121 5.67 -8.64 10.40
CA ALA A 121 5.82 -9.68 11.41
C ALA A 121 4.53 -9.91 12.21
N SER A 122 3.82 -8.83 12.57
CA SER A 122 2.54 -8.87 13.29
C SER A 122 1.40 -9.54 12.51
N LEU A 123 1.49 -9.62 11.18
CA LEU A 123 0.52 -10.34 10.35
C LEU A 123 0.71 -11.86 10.50
N ILE A 124 1.96 -12.30 10.67
CA ILE A 124 2.34 -13.71 10.71
C ILE A 124 2.18 -14.29 12.11
N GLY A 125 2.53 -13.54 13.15
CA GLY A 125 2.47 -13.99 14.54
C GLY A 125 2.57 -12.84 15.54
N ASN A 126 2.65 -13.22 16.82
CA ASN A 126 2.85 -12.26 17.91
C ASN A 126 4.29 -11.72 17.86
N ILE A 127 4.46 -10.44 18.18
CA ILE A 127 5.75 -9.77 18.33
C ILE A 127 5.93 -9.36 19.80
N ASP A 128 7.17 -9.35 20.28
CA ASP A 128 7.55 -9.03 21.67
C ASP A 128 6.74 -9.76 22.76
N ASP A 129 6.37 -11.03 22.50
CA ASP A 129 5.55 -11.86 23.39
C ASP A 129 4.20 -11.23 23.79
N ARG A 130 3.72 -10.25 23.00
CA ARG A 130 2.43 -9.57 23.21
C ARG A 130 1.32 -10.25 22.40
N GLU A 131 0.35 -10.84 23.08
CA GLU A 131 -0.80 -11.46 22.40
C GLU A 131 -1.64 -10.47 21.59
N ASP A 132 -1.75 -9.24 22.08
CA ASP A 132 -2.48 -8.16 21.40
C ASP A 132 -1.72 -7.61 20.19
N SER A 133 -0.49 -8.03 19.93
CA SER A 133 0.28 -7.49 18.80
C SER A 133 -0.10 -8.12 17.45
N ARG A 134 -0.73 -9.29 17.43
CA ARG A 134 -1.11 -9.93 16.17
C ARG A 134 -2.33 -9.24 15.55
N LEU A 135 -2.16 -8.71 14.33
CA LEU A 135 -3.23 -7.98 13.64
C LEU A 135 -4.26 -8.89 13.00
N LEU A 136 -3.83 -10.01 12.41
CA LEU A 136 -4.70 -10.93 11.69
C LEU A 136 -4.62 -12.34 12.27
N GLN A 137 -5.78 -12.94 12.50
CA GLN A 137 -5.88 -14.37 12.76
C GLN A 137 -5.34 -15.18 11.56
N PRO A 138 -4.76 -16.37 11.77
CA PRO A 138 -4.18 -17.18 10.70
C PRO A 138 -5.13 -17.38 9.50
N GLU A 139 -6.42 -17.60 9.77
CA GLU A 139 -7.45 -17.87 8.77
C GLU A 139 -7.75 -16.62 7.94
N ILE A 140 -7.71 -15.43 8.56
CA ILE A 140 -7.90 -14.16 7.86
C ILE A 140 -6.68 -13.84 7.01
N LEU A 141 -5.47 -14.08 7.51
CA LEU A 141 -4.26 -13.92 6.71
C LEU A 141 -4.29 -14.85 5.50
N GLN A 142 -4.61 -16.13 5.69
CA GLN A 142 -4.72 -17.10 4.61
C GLN A 142 -5.70 -16.64 3.53
N ARG A 143 -6.88 -16.14 3.93
CA ARG A 143 -7.86 -15.57 2.98
C ARG A 143 -7.31 -14.35 2.26
N ALA A 144 -6.63 -13.45 2.98
CA ALA A 144 -6.06 -12.23 2.41
C ALA A 144 -4.93 -12.50 1.42
N THR A 145 -4.21 -13.61 1.57
CA THR A 145 -3.11 -14.02 0.69
C THR A 145 -3.49 -15.13 -0.28
N THR A 146 -4.78 -15.43 -0.45
CA THR A 146 -5.27 -16.36 -1.47
C THR A 146 -5.34 -15.65 -2.83
N LEU A 147 -4.89 -16.31 -3.89
CA LEU A 147 -4.90 -15.78 -5.25
C LEU A 147 -6.32 -15.36 -5.68
N ASN A 148 -6.49 -14.09 -6.05
CA ASN A 148 -7.73 -13.50 -6.53
C ASN A 148 -7.66 -13.03 -7.99
N THR A 149 -6.54 -13.25 -8.67
CA THR A 149 -6.35 -12.93 -10.09
C THR A 149 -6.51 -14.20 -10.93
N LEU A 150 -6.85 -14.05 -12.22
CA LEU A 150 -7.02 -15.22 -13.07
C LEU A 150 -5.65 -15.92 -13.29
N PRO A 151 -5.61 -17.26 -13.40
CA PRO A 151 -4.37 -17.97 -13.67
C PRO A 151 -3.70 -17.50 -14.98
N ASN A 152 -2.40 -17.22 -14.94
CA ASN A 152 -1.58 -16.75 -16.07
C ASN A 152 -2.02 -15.41 -16.69
N GLU A 153 -2.78 -14.62 -15.94
CA GLU A 153 -3.24 -13.31 -16.40
C GLU A 153 -2.11 -12.28 -16.42
N ILE A 154 -1.96 -11.57 -17.54
CA ILE A 154 -1.05 -10.44 -17.66
C ILE A 154 -1.79 -9.18 -17.23
N ASP A 155 -1.23 -8.47 -16.26
CA ASP A 155 -1.79 -7.19 -15.84
C ASP A 155 -1.73 -6.19 -17.00
N ILE A 156 -2.88 -5.59 -17.33
CA ILE A 156 -2.97 -4.76 -18.54
C ILE A 156 -2.32 -3.39 -18.38
N ILE A 157 -1.94 -2.99 -17.17
CA ILE A 157 -1.20 -1.76 -16.89
C ILE A 157 0.30 -2.06 -16.80
N MET A 158 0.69 -3.04 -15.98
CA MET A 158 2.08 -3.40 -15.73
C MET A 158 2.71 -4.24 -16.86
N LYS A 159 1.90 -4.88 -17.70
CA LYS A 159 2.31 -5.72 -18.84
C LYS A 159 3.18 -6.93 -18.48
N ILE A 160 3.10 -7.37 -17.23
CA ILE A 160 3.78 -8.55 -16.69
C ILE A 160 2.77 -9.40 -15.90
N PRO A 161 3.05 -10.69 -15.65
CA PRO A 161 2.27 -11.48 -14.71
C PRO A 161 2.30 -10.81 -13.35
N PHE A 162 1.11 -10.51 -12.82
CA PHE A 162 0.96 -9.90 -11.51
C PHE A 162 -0.12 -10.64 -10.76
N HIS A 163 0.20 -11.11 -9.56
CA HIS A 163 -0.67 -11.98 -8.78
C HIS A 163 -1.03 -11.29 -7.49
N PHE A 164 -2.32 -11.12 -7.23
CA PHE A 164 -2.82 -10.45 -6.03
C PHE A 164 -3.71 -11.35 -5.20
N GLY A 165 -3.59 -11.21 -3.87
CA GLY A 165 -4.65 -11.55 -2.94
C GLY A 165 -5.57 -10.35 -2.69
N MET A 166 -6.03 -10.16 -1.45
CA MET A 166 -6.76 -8.96 -1.05
C MET A 166 -5.78 -7.82 -0.73
N GLY A 167 -5.25 -7.19 -1.78
CA GLY A 167 -4.33 -6.04 -1.68
C GLY A 167 -2.84 -6.38 -1.59
N PHE A 168 -2.50 -7.64 -1.30
CA PHE A 168 -1.12 -8.12 -1.29
C PHE A 168 -0.71 -8.67 -2.66
N MET A 169 0.46 -8.26 -3.16
CA MET A 169 1.20 -8.98 -4.20
C MET A 169 1.64 -10.35 -3.66
N LEU A 170 1.50 -11.38 -4.50
CA LEU A 170 1.89 -12.77 -4.23
C LEU A 170 3.05 -13.17 -5.16
N TYR A 171 4.03 -13.89 -4.63
CA TYR A 171 5.33 -14.10 -5.30
C TYR A 171 5.60 -15.55 -5.73
N GLU A 172 4.55 -16.37 -5.89
CA GLU A 172 4.66 -17.83 -6.00
C GLU A 172 5.57 -18.36 -7.12
N GLN A 173 5.88 -17.58 -8.17
CA GLN A 173 6.59 -18.12 -9.36
C GLN A 173 7.67 -17.20 -9.98
N ASP A 174 7.66 -15.89 -9.74
CA ASP A 174 8.46 -14.95 -10.54
C ASP A 174 9.73 -14.42 -9.83
N PHE A 175 9.88 -14.70 -8.52
CA PHE A 175 10.98 -14.16 -7.71
C PHE A 175 11.69 -15.26 -6.90
N SER A 176 12.87 -15.66 -7.37
CA SER A 176 13.69 -16.73 -6.77
C SER A 176 14.15 -16.49 -5.32
N MET A 177 14.08 -15.24 -4.84
CA MET A 177 14.42 -14.88 -3.45
C MET A 177 13.27 -15.11 -2.46
N PHE A 178 12.04 -15.36 -2.93
CA PHE A 178 10.86 -15.48 -2.08
C PHE A 178 10.31 -16.90 -2.06
N GLY A 179 9.73 -17.29 -0.92
CA GLY A 179 9.07 -18.58 -0.78
C GLY A 179 7.64 -18.54 -1.34
N PRO A 180 7.01 -19.71 -1.58
CA PRO A 180 5.67 -19.79 -2.17
C PRO A 180 4.55 -19.20 -1.30
N LYS A 181 4.82 -18.85 -0.04
CA LYS A 181 3.86 -18.19 0.85
C LYS A 181 4.21 -16.72 1.14
N SER A 182 5.20 -16.17 0.43
CA SER A 182 5.57 -14.77 0.56
C SER A 182 4.47 -13.88 -0.02
N PHE A 183 4.14 -12.82 0.72
CA PHE A 183 3.18 -11.80 0.34
C PHE A 183 3.70 -10.43 0.76
N GLY A 184 3.21 -9.38 0.12
CA GLY A 184 3.59 -8.01 0.47
C GLY A 184 3.13 -7.03 -0.59
N HIS A 185 3.85 -5.93 -0.76
CA HIS A 185 3.68 -5.03 -1.90
C HIS A 185 4.98 -4.27 -2.07
N THR A 186 5.52 -4.17 -3.28
CA THR A 186 6.70 -3.34 -3.53
C THR A 186 6.28 -1.89 -3.75
N GLY A 187 7.05 -0.96 -3.19
CA GLY A 187 6.95 0.45 -3.55
C GLY A 187 7.87 0.73 -4.74
N LYS A 188 7.56 1.74 -5.54
CA LYS A 188 8.57 2.29 -6.44
C LYS A 188 9.53 3.15 -5.61
N SER A 189 10.68 2.57 -5.27
CA SER A 189 11.84 3.29 -4.75
C SER A 189 12.99 3.13 -5.73
N ASP A 190 13.83 4.15 -5.84
CA ASP A 190 14.95 4.22 -6.77
C ASP A 190 15.82 2.94 -6.68
N LEU A 191 15.95 2.24 -7.81
CA LEU A 191 16.95 1.21 -8.09
C LEU A 191 17.56 1.52 -9.45
#